data_AF-A0A0F7D4K2-F1
#
_entry.id   AF-A0A0F7D4K2-F1
#
_cell.length_a   1.000
_cell.length_b   1.000
_cell.length_c   1.000
_cell.angle_alpha   90.00
_cell.angle_beta   90.00
_cell.angle_gamma   90.00
#
_symmetry.space_group_name_H-M   'P 1'
#
loop_
_entity.id
_entity.type
_entity.pdbx_description
1 polymer ?
#
loop_
_entity_poly.entity_id
_entity_poly.type
_entity_poly.pdbx_seq_one_letter_code
_entity_poly.pdbx_strand_id
1 'polypeptide(L)'
;MNILELLNSFNGHIESARKFQGDDAAAVRTFAIYKDIIYYLVDSGKLEMTDDQDKFWAFSKEFTISAMYRVANNYRRKEGMPLLDFKEPAYHNKENKLEDWRANQ
;
A
#
# COMPACT_ATOMS: atom_id res chain seq x y z
N MET A 1 5.93 12.94 11.32
CA MET A 1 6.70 12.26 10.26
C MET A 1 6.01 12.61 8.96
N ASN A 2 6.73 13.13 7.98
CA ASN A 2 6.14 13.45 6.68
C ASN A 2 6.08 12.22 5.76
N ILE A 3 5.44 12.35 4.60
CA ILE A 3 5.29 11.27 3.63
C ILE A 3 6.64 10.74 3.10
N LEU A 4 7.63 11.62 2.89
CA LEU A 4 8.96 11.19 2.47
C LEU A 4 9.65 10.30 3.53
N GLU A 5 9.59 10.71 4.80
CA GLU A 5 10.12 9.96 5.93
C GLU A 5 9.39 8.62 6.11
N LEU A 6 8.06 8.60 5.93
CA LEU A 6 7.25 7.39 5.95
C LEU A 6 7.67 6.41 4.85
N LEU A 7 7.85 6.90 3.62
CA LEU A 7 8.33 6.09 2.49
C LEU A 7 9.71 5.49 2.76
N ASN A 8 10.62 6.29 3.34
CA ASN A 8 11.95 5.81 3.72
C ASN A 8 11.88 4.71 4.78
N SER A 9 10.99 4.86 5.76
CA SER A 9 10.71 3.82 6.77
C SER A 9 10.22 2.52 6.12
N PHE A 10 9.22 2.59 5.22
CA PHE A 10 8.73 1.41 4.49
C PHE A 10 9.83 0.74 3.67
N ASN A 11 10.65 1.51 2.95
CA ASN A 11 11.77 0.96 2.18
C ASN A 11 12.77 0.23 3.11
N GLY A 12 13.11 0.81 4.25
CA GLY A 12 13.98 0.19 5.25
C GLY A 12 13.43 -1.15 5.76
N HIS A 13 12.13 -1.22 6.06
CA HIS A 13 11.47 -2.47 6.46
C HIS A 13 11.45 -3.53 5.35
N ILE A 14 11.12 -3.14 4.12
CA ILE A 14 11.10 -4.05 2.96
C ILE A 14 12.51 -4.60 2.67
N GLU A 15 13.53 -3.75 2.69
CA GLU A 15 14.92 -4.15 2.46
C GLU A 15 15.45 -5.06 3.58
N SER A 16 15.11 -4.76 4.84
CA SER A 16 15.49 -5.59 5.97
C SER A 16 14.87 -6.99 5.86
N ALA A 17 13.58 -7.07 5.53
CA ALA A 17 12.92 -8.37 5.37
C ALA A 17 13.52 -9.22 4.23
N ARG A 18 13.95 -8.58 3.14
CA ARG A 18 14.67 -9.28 2.05
C ARG A 18 16.01 -9.86 2.52
N LYS A 19 16.72 -9.17 3.41
CA LYS A 19 18.03 -9.59 3.92
C LYS A 19 17.93 -10.71 4.96
N PHE A 20 16.90 -10.68 5.81
CA PHE A 20 16.80 -11.58 6.97
C PHE A 20 15.87 -12.78 6.78
N GLN A 21 15.30 -13.00 5.58
CA GLN A 21 14.35 -14.10 5.28
C GLN A 21 13.26 -14.25 6.37
N GLY A 22 12.87 -13.14 7.01
CA GLY A 22 12.06 -13.16 8.21
C GLY A 22 10.58 -13.43 7.93
N ASP A 23 9.94 -14.13 8.88
CA ASP A 23 8.55 -14.63 8.90
C ASP A 23 7.44 -13.59 8.69
N ASP A 24 7.76 -12.31 8.49
CA ASP A 24 6.76 -11.23 8.41
C ASP A 24 6.37 -10.86 6.98
N ALA A 25 6.17 -11.88 6.15
CA ALA A 25 5.80 -11.72 4.74
C ALA A 25 4.53 -10.87 4.57
N ALA A 26 3.59 -10.91 5.53
CA ALA A 26 2.37 -10.12 5.49
C ALA A 26 2.61 -8.61 5.71
N ALA A 27 3.45 -8.23 6.67
CA ALA A 27 3.79 -6.82 6.90
C ALA A 27 4.54 -6.22 5.69
N VAL A 28 5.48 -6.97 5.12
CA VAL A 28 6.26 -6.54 3.93
C VAL A 28 5.35 -6.33 2.73
N ARG A 29 4.41 -7.25 2.48
CA ARG A 29 3.41 -7.09 1.42
C ARG A 29 2.55 -5.85 1.62
N THR A 30 2.16 -5.57 2.86
CA THR A 30 1.36 -4.40 3.22
C THR A 30 2.14 -3.11 2.97
N PHE A 31 3.41 -3.03 3.38
CA PHE A 31 4.27 -1.88 3.10
C PHE A 31 4.54 -1.69 1.61
N ALA A 32 4.68 -2.77 0.83
CA ALA A 32 4.83 -2.67 -0.61
C ALA A 32 3.57 -2.04 -1.26
N ILE A 33 2.37 -2.45 -0.83
CA ILE A 33 1.11 -1.83 -1.28
C ILE A 33 1.07 -0.35 -0.90
N TYR A 34 1.32 -0.02 0.36
CA TYR A 34 1.26 1.37 0.84
C TYR A 34 2.25 2.26 0.12
N LYS A 35 3.47 1.78 -0.14
CA LYS A 35 4.46 2.52 -0.93
C LYS A 35 3.93 2.92 -2.30
N ASP A 36 3.35 1.96 -3.03
CA ASP A 36 2.82 2.23 -4.37
C ASP A 36 1.55 3.10 -4.34
N ILE A 37 0.73 3.01 -3.29
CA ILE A 37 -0.40 3.94 -3.07
C ILE A 37 0.10 5.37 -2.84
N ILE A 38 1.12 5.55 -2.00
CA ILE A 38 1.68 6.88 -1.74
C ILE A 38 2.20 7.47 -3.05
N TYR A 39 2.95 6.71 -3.84
CA TYR A 39 3.42 7.20 -5.14
C TYR A 39 2.28 7.57 -6.08
N TYR A 40 1.22 6.75 -6.15
CA TYR A 40 0.03 7.09 -6.92
C TYR A 40 -0.66 8.37 -6.44
N LEU A 41 -0.79 8.57 -5.13
CA LEU A 41 -1.42 9.78 -4.57
C LEU A 41 -0.57 11.03 -4.84
N VAL A 42 0.75 10.90 -4.81
CA VAL A 42 1.67 12.00 -5.16
C VAL A 42 1.61 12.31 -6.66
N ASP A 43 1.69 11.30 -7.54
CA ASP A 43 1.58 11.46 -8.99
C ASP A 43 0.22 12.07 -9.40
N SER A 44 -0.84 11.75 -8.67
CA SER A 44 -2.18 12.32 -8.89
C SER A 44 -2.44 13.67 -8.22
N GLY A 45 -1.44 14.25 -7.53
CA GLY A 45 -1.56 15.55 -6.85
C GLY A 45 -2.50 15.55 -5.64
N LYS A 46 -2.82 14.38 -5.08
CA LYS A 46 -3.70 14.20 -3.91
C LYS A 46 -2.95 14.18 -2.58
N LEU A 47 -1.63 14.08 -2.65
CA LEU A 47 -0.73 14.02 -1.51
C LEU A 47 0.60 14.66 -1.91
N GLU A 48 1.26 15.36 -1.00
CA GLU A 48 2.61 15.88 -1.22
C GLU A 48 3.64 15.13 -0.38
N MET A 49 4.89 15.07 -0.84
CA MET A 49 5.97 14.41 -0.07
C MET A 49 6.26 15.10 1.28
N THR A 50 5.93 16.39 1.37
CA THR A 50 6.06 17.23 2.57
C THR A 50 4.83 17.15 3.48
N ASP A 51 3.74 16.52 3.05
CA ASP A 51 2.56 16.37 3.88
C ASP A 51 2.83 15.52 5.11
N ASP A 52 2.05 15.75 6.17
CA ASP A 52 2.06 14.87 7.34
C ASP A 52 1.47 13.48 6.98
N GLN A 53 2.09 12.44 7.53
CA GLN A 53 1.65 11.05 7.31
C GLN A 53 0.19 10.78 7.67
N ASP A 54 -0.40 11.57 8.58
CA ASP A 54 -1.77 11.37 9.03
C ASP A 54 -2.77 11.53 7.88
N LYS A 55 -2.45 12.32 6.85
CA LYS A 55 -3.27 12.41 5.62
C LYS A 55 -3.35 11.06 4.90
N PHE A 56 -2.20 10.39 4.74
CA PHE A 56 -2.16 9.05 4.15
C PHE A 56 -2.89 8.03 5.04
N TRP A 57 -2.69 8.09 6.36
CA TRP A 57 -3.35 7.15 7.26
C TRP A 57 -4.86 7.33 7.31
N ALA A 58 -5.37 8.56 7.27
CA ALA A 58 -6.79 8.85 7.14
C ALA A 58 -7.36 8.21 5.85
N PHE A 59 -6.70 8.42 4.71
CA PHE A 59 -7.07 7.80 3.45
C PHE A 59 -7.07 6.25 3.53
N SER A 60 -5.99 5.66 4.06
CA SER A 60 -5.83 4.20 4.10
C SER A 60 -6.92 3.49 4.92
N LYS A 61 -7.49 4.16 5.92
CA LYS A 61 -8.54 3.63 6.79
C LYS A 61 -9.90 3.52 6.12
N GLU A 62 -10.09 4.13 4.95
CA GLU A 62 -11.36 4.04 4.21
C GLU A 62 -11.45 2.77 3.37
N PHE A 63 -10.30 2.26 2.92
CA PHE A 63 -10.23 1.22 1.88
C PHE A 63 -9.80 -0.14 2.43
N THR A 64 -10.28 -1.19 1.78
CA THR A 64 -9.79 -2.54 2.01
C THR A 64 -8.35 -2.69 1.49
N ILE A 65 -7.60 -3.62 2.07
CA ILE A 65 -6.27 -3.96 1.54
C ILE A 65 -6.34 -4.49 0.11
N SER A 66 -7.43 -5.17 -0.28
CA SER A 66 -7.64 -5.65 -1.65
C SER A 66 -7.86 -4.49 -2.64
N ALA A 67 -8.59 -3.44 -2.25
CA ALA A 67 -8.75 -2.23 -3.05
C ALA A 67 -7.42 -1.50 -3.23
N MET A 68 -6.69 -1.31 -2.14
CA MET A 68 -5.36 -0.71 -2.20
C MET A 68 -4.40 -1.55 -3.05
N TYR A 69 -4.46 -2.88 -2.96
CA TYR A 69 -3.67 -3.78 -3.81
C TYR A 69 -4.01 -3.63 -5.31
N ARG A 70 -5.29 -3.50 -5.67
CA ARG A 70 -5.69 -3.24 -7.07
C ARG A 70 -5.16 -1.91 -7.59
N VAL A 71 -5.25 -0.84 -6.79
CA VAL A 71 -4.74 0.49 -7.16
C VAL A 71 -3.21 0.45 -7.29
N ALA A 72 -2.50 -0.18 -6.35
CA ALA A 72 -1.06 -0.37 -6.42
C ALA A 72 -0.65 -1.09 -7.72
N ASN A 73 -1.28 -2.22 -8.06
CA ASN A 73 -0.98 -2.92 -9.31
C ASN A 73 -1.37 -2.13 -10.57
N ASN A 74 -2.42 -1.31 -10.52
CA ASN A 74 -2.77 -0.42 -11.62
C ASN A 74 -1.66 0.63 -11.83
N TYR A 75 -1.20 1.26 -10.75
CA TYR A 75 -0.10 2.22 -10.77
C TYR A 75 1.17 1.58 -11.34
N ARG A 76 1.59 0.42 -10.80
CA ARG A 76 2.76 -0.31 -11.31
C ARG A 76 2.66 -0.64 -12.80
N ARG A 77 1.47 -1.03 -13.28
CA ARG A 77 1.24 -1.28 -14.71
C ARG A 77 1.41 -0.01 -15.55
N LYS A 78 0.85 1.12 -15.10
CA LYS A 78 0.98 2.42 -15.77
C LYS A 78 2.46 2.83 -15.89
N GLU A 79 3.23 2.61 -14.83
CA GLU A 79 4.66 2.95 -14.74
C GLU A 79 5.60 1.87 -15.32
N GLY A 80 5.07 0.81 -15.95
CA GLY A 80 5.89 -0.26 -16.54
C GLY A 80 6.66 -1.12 -15.54
N MET A 81 6.25 -1.14 -14.27
CA MET A 81 6.88 -1.92 -13.20
C MET A 81 6.30 -3.35 -13.10
N PRO A 82 7.09 -4.34 -12.66
CA PRO A 82 6.57 -5.70 -12.38
C PRO A 82 5.47 -5.66 -11.33
N LEU A 83 4.36 -6.38 -11.51
CA LEU A 83 3.24 -6.41 -10.55
C LEU A 83 3.66 -7.06 -9.22
N LEU A 84 2.90 -6.77 -8.15
CA LEU A 84 3.14 -7.34 -6.81
C LEU A 84 2.83 -8.85 -6.76
N ASP A 85 1.86 -9.31 -7.56
CA ASP A 85 1.49 -10.71 -7.77
C ASP A 85 1.26 -11.57 -6.50
N PHE A 86 0.73 -10.96 -5.44
CA PHE A 86 0.37 -11.65 -4.20
C PHE A 86 -0.78 -12.63 -4.45
N LYS A 87 -0.66 -13.86 -3.94
CA LYS A 87 -1.61 -14.96 -4.20
C LYS A 87 -2.63 -15.16 -3.08
N GLU A 88 -2.42 -14.51 -1.93
CA GLU A 88 -3.25 -14.68 -0.76
C GLU A 88 -4.68 -14.14 -1.02
N PRO A 89 -5.74 -14.89 -0.66
CA PRO A 89 -7.13 -14.51 -0.95
C PRO A 89 -7.52 -13.11 -0.45
N ALA A 90 -6.96 -12.66 0.67
CA ALA A 90 -7.22 -11.36 1.26
C ALA A 90 -6.97 -10.17 0.30
N TYR A 91 -6.12 -10.33 -0.71
CA TYR A 91 -5.83 -9.28 -1.70
C TYR A 91 -6.78 -9.28 -2.91
N HIS A 92 -7.64 -10.30 -3.04
CA HIS A 92 -8.49 -10.51 -4.21
C HIS A 92 -10.00 -10.32 -3.94
N ASN A 93 -10.36 -9.90 -2.72
CA ASN A 93 -11.72 -9.53 -2.33
C ASN A 93 -12.25 -8.34 -3.16
N LYS A 94 -13.53 -8.36 -3.55
CA LYS A 94 -14.10 -7.37 -4.48
C LYS A 94 -14.51 -6.04 -3.83
N GLU A 95 -14.70 -6.05 -2.51
CA GLU A 95 -15.15 -4.89 -1.75
C GLU A 95 -14.07 -3.79 -1.78
N ASN A 96 -14.52 -2.54 -1.88
CA ASN A 96 -13.61 -1.40 -1.98
C ASN A 96 -13.38 -0.74 -0.63
N LYS A 97 -14.44 -0.56 0.15
CA LYS A 97 -14.37 0.11 1.45
C LYS A 97 -14.43 -0.88 2.59
N LEU A 98 -13.84 -0.50 3.74
CA LEU A 98 -13.92 -1.30 4.95
C LEU A 98 -15.37 -1.47 5.45
N GLU A 99 -16.24 -0.48 5.20
CA GLU A 99 -17.66 -0.56 5.55
C GLU A 99 -18.38 -1.68 4.78
N ASP A 100 -18.19 -1.74 3.46
CA ASP A 100 -18.79 -2.77 2.61
C ASP A 100 -18.30 -4.17 3.00
N TRP A 101 -17.01 -4.29 3.29
CA TRP A 101 -16.42 -5.56 3.70
C TRP A 101 -16.99 -6.04 5.04
N ARG A 102 -17.15 -5.15 6.03
CA ARG A 102 -17.74 -5.48 7.34
C ARG A 102 -19.22 -5.87 7.23
N ALA A 103 -19.97 -5.28 6.31
CA ALA A 103 -21.38 -5.59 6.11
C ALA A 103 -21.64 -6.96 5.45
N ASN A 104 -20.63 -7.54 4.79
CA ASN A 104 -20.71 -8.81 4.07
C ASN A 104 -20.00 -9.98 4.79
N GLN A 105 -19.55 -9.77 6.04
CA GLN A 105 -18.98 -10.80 6.93
C GLN A 105 -20.07 -11.41 7.80
#